data_AF-A0A8C8X8M2-F1
#
_entry.id   AF-A0A8C8X8M2-F1
#
_cell.length_a   1.000
_cell.length_b   1.000
_cell.length_c   1.000
_cell.angle_alpha   90.00
_cell.angle_beta   90.00
_cell.angle_gamma   90.00
#
_symmetry.space_group_name_H-M   'P 1'
#
loop_
_entity.id
_entity.type
_entity.pdbx_description
1 polymer ?
#
loop_
_entity_poly.entity_id
_entity_poly.type
_entity_poly.pdbx_seq_one_letter_code
_entity_poly.pdbx_strand_id
1 'polypeptide(L)' 'MSRVHAPRKGLSHWALPYRCIVPTWLELTSDVARQQIYKLGKEDLIPSQIGC' A
#
# COMPACT_ATOMS: atom_id res chain seq x y z
N MET A 1 10.21 -1.13 -13.07
CA MET A 1 9.23 -0.43 -13.94
C MET A 1 9.95 0.14 -15.15
N SER A 2 9.41 0.02 -16.37
CA SER A 2 10.02 0.60 -17.58
C SER A 2 9.68 2.09 -17.70
N ARG A 3 10.58 2.85 -18.32
CA ARG A 3 10.35 4.27 -18.62
C ARG A 3 9.66 4.40 -19.97
N VAL A 4 8.62 5.24 -20.03
CA VAL A 4 7.85 5.46 -21.26
C VAL A 4 8.62 6.29 -22.30
N HIS A 5 9.40 7.28 -21.85
CA HIS A 5 10.04 8.27 -22.73
C HIS A 5 11.57 8.26 -22.68
N ALA A 6 12.21 7.27 -22.05
CA ALA A 6 13.66 7.24 -21.91
C ALA A 6 14.22 5.82 -22.10
N PRO A 7 15.40 5.67 -22.75
CA PRO A 7 15.95 4.38 -23.14
C PRO A 7 16.54 3.56 -21.97
N ARG A 8 16.70 4.16 -20.78
CA ARG A 8 17.29 3.49 -19.61
C ARG A 8 16.24 2.72 -18.82
N LYS A 9 16.58 1.49 -18.41
CA LYS A 9 15.74 0.63 -17.58
C LYS A 9 16.02 0.86 -16.10
N GLY A 10 15.01 1.31 -15.35
CA GLY A 10 15.08 1.45 -13.91
C GLY A 10 14.78 0.12 -13.19
N LEU A 11 15.50 -0.15 -12.09
CA LEU A 11 15.35 -1.36 -11.27
C LEU A 11 14.43 -1.17 -10.06
N SER A 12 13.93 0.03 -9.81
CA SER A 12 12.98 0.26 -8.72
C SER A 12 11.65 -0.43 -9.00
N HIS A 13 11.28 -1.35 -8.10
CA HIS A 13 10.01 -2.07 -8.07
C HIS A 13 9.79 -2.60 -6.65
N TRP A 14 8.54 -2.53 -6.19
CA TRP A 14 8.09 -3.15 -4.95
C TRP A 14 8.02 -4.67 -5.12
N ALA A 15 8.67 -5.45 -4.25
CA ALA A 15 8.49 -6.89 -4.23
C ALA A 15 7.33 -7.23 -3.28
N LEU A 16 6.25 -7.80 -3.82
CA LEU A 16 5.18 -8.31 -2.98
C LEU A 16 5.68 -9.51 -2.15
N PRO A 17 5.23 -9.66 -0.89
CA PRO A 17 5.52 -10.85 -0.11
C PRO A 17 5.05 -12.11 -0.84
N TYR A 18 5.80 -13.20 -0.69
CA TYR A 18 5.41 -14.49 -1.29
C TYR A 18 4.07 -15.03 -0.74
N ARG A 19 3.72 -14.67 0.51
CA ARG A 19 2.48 -15.08 1.17
C ARG A 19 1.62 -13.86 1.49
N CYS A 20 0.37 -13.87 1.03
CA CYS A 20 -0.64 -12.85 1.34
C CYS A 20 -1.52 -13.28 2.52
N ILE A 21 -0.91 -13.71 3.62
CA ILE A 21 -1.63 -14.08 4.86
C ILE A 21 -1.49 -12.93 5.85
N VAL A 22 -2.57 -12.64 6.58
CA VAL A 22 -2.54 -11.63 7.65
C VAL A 22 -1.51 -12.04 8.70
N PRO A 23 -0.56 -11.15 9.06
CA PRO A 23 0.44 -11.47 10.07
C PRO A 23 -0.22 -11.73 11.43
N THR A 24 0.19 -12.81 12.10
CA THR A 24 -0.35 -13.21 13.41
C THR A 24 0.03 -12.25 14.53
N TRP A 25 1.08 -11.44 14.35
CA TRP A 25 1.49 -10.42 15.32
C TRP A 25 0.63 -9.15 15.25
N LEU A 26 -0.25 -9.02 14.26
CA LEU A 26 -1.11 -7.86 14.09
C LEU A 26 -2.51 -8.17 14.62
N GLU A 27 -2.79 -7.72 15.83
CA GLU A 27 -4.13 -7.81 16.45
C GLU A 27 -4.99 -6.63 15.98
N LEU A 28 -5.43 -6.68 14.72
CA LEU A 28 -6.33 -5.68 14.15
C LEU A 28 -7.61 -6.35 13.64
N THR A 29 -8.75 -5.93 14.18
CA THR A 29 -10.06 -6.35 13.66
C THR A 29 -10.34 -5.64 12.35
N SER A 30 -11.00 -6.34 11.41
CA SER A 30 -11.30 -5.79 10.08
C SER A 30 -12.09 -4.47 10.13
N ASP A 31 -12.93 -4.27 11.13
CA ASP A 31 -13.74 -3.06 11.31
C ASP A 31 -12.91 -1.84 11.73
N VAL A 32 -11.89 -2.05 12.57
CA VAL A 32 -10.96 -0.99 12.99
C VAL A 32 -10.12 -0.53 11.80
N ALA A 33 -9.67 -1.48 10.97
CA ALA A 33 -8.93 -1.18 9.74
C ALA A 33 -9.74 -0.28 8.79
N ARG A 34 -11.03 -0.62 8.58
CA ARG A 34 -11.93 0.16 7.72
C ARG A 34 -12.14 1.56 8.26
N GLN A 35 -12.39 1.70 9.57
CA GLN A 35 -12.59 3.02 10.19
C GLN A 35 -11.36 3.92 10.02
N GLN A 36 -10.16 3.37 10.15
CA GLN A 36 -8.92 4.12 9.95
C GLN A 36 -8.76 4.60 8.49
N ILE A 37 -9.04 3.73 7.52
CA ILE A 37 -9.00 4.10 6.08
C ILE A 37 -10.02 5.21 5.80
N TYR A 38 -11.25 5.11 6.31
CA TYR A 38 -12.27 6.14 6.11
C TYR A 38 -11.94 7.46 6.78
N LYS A 39 -11.33 7.42 7.97
CA LYS A 39 -10.86 8.63 8.63
C LYS A 39 -9.80 9.32 7.77
N LEU A 40 -8.77 8.59 7.35
CA LEU A 40 -7.68 9.14 6.53
C LEU A 40 -8.16 9.64 5.16
N GLY A 41 -9.11 8.94 4.55
CA GLY A 41 -9.72 9.38 3.29
C GLY A 41 -10.59 10.63 3.42
N LYS A 42 -11.15 10.91 4.61
CA LYS A 42 -11.86 12.17 4.90
C LYS A 42 -10.91 13.35 5.11
N GLU A 43 -9.68 13.08 5.53
CA GLU A 43 -8.61 14.10 5.66
C GLU A 43 -7.92 14.38 4.30
N ASP A 44 -8.58 14.04 3.18
CA ASP A 44 -8.10 14.22 1.80
C ASP A 44 -6.72 13.60 1.50
N LEU A 45 -6.32 12.56 2.24
CA LEU A 45 -5.10 11.81 1.94
C LEU A 45 -5.29 10.96 0.69
N ILE A 46 -4.27 10.97 -0.17
CA ILE A 46 -4.31 10.21 -1.43
C ILE A 46 -4.18 8.71 -1.10
N PRO A 47 -4.88 7.80 -1.79
CA PRO A 47 -4.81 6.36 -1.51
C PRO A 47 -3.39 5.79 -1.48
N SER A 48 -2.48 6.34 -2.29
CA SER A 48 -1.06 5.98 -2.27
C SER A 48 -0.39 6.31 -0.94
N GLN A 49 -0.76 7.41 -0.28
CA GLN A 49 -0.24 7.81 1.03
C GLN A 49 -0.90 7.04 2.19
N ILE A 50 -2.14 6.57 2.02
CA ILE A 50 -2.84 5.76 3.04
C ILE A 50 -2.29 4.34 3.10
N GLY A 51 -1.90 3.78 1.95
CA GLY A 51 -1.38 2.41 1.83
C GLY A 51 0.15 2.29 1.82
N CYS A 52 0.88 3.42 1.86
CA CYS A 52 2.33 3.44 2.12
C CYS A 52 2.59 3.38 3.63
#